data_AF-A0A2N5CI89-F1
#
_entry.id   AF-A0A2N5CI89-F1
#
_cell.length_a   1.000
_cell.length_b   1.000
_cell.length_c   1.000
_cell.angle_alpha   90.00
_cell.angle_beta   90.00
_cell.angle_gamma   90.00
#
_symmetry.space_group_name_H-M   'P 1'
#
loop_
_entity.id
_entity.type
_entity.pdbx_description
1 polymer ?
#
loop_
_entity_poly.entity_id
_entity_poly.type
_entity_poly.pdbx_seq_one_letter_code
_entity_poly.pdbx_strand_id
1 'polypeptide(L)'
;MAVRKQGKSSGNVHIGIGGWNFAPWRDNFYPAGLPQARELDYASRHLTAIEINSTYHGTQKRTSFANWHDATPDDFVFAVKASRFATNRRILAEGADSIHRFIDSGIAELGPKLGPLVWQFAPTKQFVPDDFEAFLSLLPDSVEGVALRHVLEVRHASFMCDEYLKLARKFKAATVFTDSPKFPSFADLTADFVYARLMNAQEKLATGYAPKDLDQWAGRVASWADGKAPDDLPVVEDKPGAKFKPKAVYLFFINGAKERAPSAAGALLERLGWAPTEDLPVKVAVSKRAAVDTSAGAPAGQATAEKVPEKTAAAKTAAKKKAAVKTAPAKTALTTTAPTKGVAAKKASAKKATTPNPPAKRASARRAAAKKTSASRAAA
;
A
#
# COMPACT_ATOMS: atom_id res chain seq x y z
N MET A 1 -2.56 31.49 -17.56
CA MET A 1 -2.77 30.18 -16.94
C MET A 1 -3.20 29.21 -18.04
N ALA A 2 -2.40 28.22 -18.39
CA ALA A 2 -2.89 27.11 -19.19
C ALA A 2 -3.93 26.30 -18.38
N VAL A 3 -5.10 26.05 -18.96
CA VAL A 3 -6.15 25.25 -18.33
C VAL A 3 -5.84 23.77 -18.56
N ARG A 4 -5.82 22.96 -17.49
CA ARG A 4 -5.67 21.50 -17.58
C ARG A 4 -6.78 20.91 -18.44
N LYS A 5 -6.42 20.29 -19.58
CA LYS A 5 -7.36 19.62 -20.48
C LYS A 5 -7.77 18.26 -19.91
N GLN A 6 -8.58 18.28 -18.84
CA GLN A 6 -9.07 17.06 -18.19
C GLN A 6 -9.83 16.17 -19.17
N GLY A 7 -9.42 14.91 -19.27
CA GLY A 7 -10.20 13.87 -19.93
C GLY A 7 -11.39 13.44 -19.06
N LYS A 8 -12.39 12.79 -19.66
CA LYS A 8 -13.63 12.37 -18.96
C LYS A 8 -13.42 11.47 -17.72
N SER A 9 -12.21 10.92 -17.54
CA SER A 9 -11.83 10.03 -16.44
C SER A 9 -10.81 10.63 -15.45
N SER A 10 -10.23 11.81 -15.72
CA SER A 10 -8.97 12.21 -15.06
C SER A 10 -9.09 12.80 -13.66
N GLY A 11 -10.30 13.10 -13.16
CA GLY A 11 -10.49 13.80 -11.89
C GLY A 11 -9.99 13.05 -10.64
N ASN A 12 -10.06 11.72 -10.67
CA ASN A 12 -9.77 10.86 -9.50
C ASN A 12 -8.67 9.81 -9.78
N VAL A 13 -7.82 10.05 -10.79
CA VAL A 13 -6.74 9.15 -11.21
C VAL A 13 -5.38 9.76 -10.87
N HIS A 14 -4.73 9.17 -9.88
CA HIS A 14 -3.57 9.71 -9.19
C HIS A 14 -2.35 8.82 -9.46
N ILE A 15 -1.54 9.20 -10.44
CA ILE A 15 -0.40 8.42 -10.95
C ILE A 15 0.90 9.13 -10.60
N GLY A 16 1.87 8.38 -10.08
CA GLY A 16 3.04 8.96 -9.44
C GLY A 16 4.23 8.03 -9.21
N ILE A 17 5.14 8.49 -8.36
CA ILE A 17 6.42 7.86 -8.02
C ILE A 17 6.70 7.82 -6.51
N GLY A 18 7.61 6.95 -6.09
CA GLY A 18 8.06 6.79 -4.70
C GLY A 18 9.11 7.81 -4.26
N GLY A 19 8.63 8.94 -3.72
CA GLY A 19 9.43 10.12 -3.37
C GLY A 19 9.91 10.93 -4.58
N TRP A 20 10.60 12.05 -4.35
CA TRP A 20 11.17 12.92 -5.40
C TRP A 20 12.70 13.05 -5.32
N ASN A 21 13.29 13.07 -4.12
CA ASN A 21 14.74 13.18 -3.96
C ASN A 21 15.49 11.84 -4.22
N PHE A 22 15.63 11.42 -5.47
CA PHE A 22 16.49 10.30 -5.88
C PHE A 22 17.53 10.77 -6.91
N ALA A 23 18.81 10.63 -6.59
CA ALA A 23 19.88 11.32 -7.32
C ALA A 23 19.94 11.02 -8.84
N PRO A 24 19.80 9.77 -9.32
CA PRO A 24 19.79 9.47 -10.77
C PRO A 24 18.70 10.17 -11.59
N TRP A 25 17.61 10.64 -10.95
CA TRP A 25 16.59 11.42 -11.67
C TRP A 25 17.08 12.80 -12.12
N ARG A 26 18.23 13.28 -11.61
CA ARG A 26 18.87 14.53 -12.07
C ARG A 26 19.51 14.41 -13.45
N ASP A 27 19.73 13.18 -13.90
CA ASP A 27 20.36 12.87 -15.19
C ASP A 27 19.34 12.41 -16.25
N ASN A 28 18.08 12.14 -15.87
CA ASN A 28 17.07 11.57 -16.78
C ASN A 28 15.61 12.03 -16.60
N PHE A 29 15.29 12.90 -15.63
CA PHE A 29 13.93 13.41 -15.39
C PHE A 29 13.88 14.88 -15.03
N TYR A 30 14.77 15.37 -14.15
CA TYR A 30 14.89 16.78 -13.83
C TYR A 30 15.74 17.53 -14.87
N PRO A 31 15.41 18.79 -15.21
CA PRO A 31 16.24 19.61 -16.08
C PRO A 31 17.63 19.84 -15.49
N ALA A 32 18.65 19.88 -16.35
CA ALA A 32 20.03 20.14 -15.95
C ALA A 32 20.14 21.47 -15.18
N GLY A 33 20.70 21.42 -13.97
CA GLY A 33 20.84 22.58 -13.10
C GLY A 33 19.60 22.95 -12.27
N LEU A 34 18.52 22.15 -12.27
CA LEU A 34 17.39 22.34 -11.35
C LEU A 34 17.89 22.27 -9.87
N PRO A 35 17.65 23.30 -9.04
CA PRO A 35 18.02 23.23 -7.62
C PRO A 35 17.21 22.15 -6.89
N GLN A 36 17.84 21.38 -6.01
CA GLN A 36 17.18 20.27 -5.28
C GLN A 36 15.90 20.71 -4.54
N ALA A 37 15.85 21.94 -4.02
CA ALA A 37 14.67 22.50 -3.37
C ALA A 37 13.44 22.67 -4.30
N ARG A 38 13.63 22.59 -5.62
CA ARG A 38 12.56 22.65 -6.64
C ARG A 38 12.23 21.27 -7.25
N GLU A 39 12.82 20.16 -6.79
CA GLU A 39 12.52 18.82 -7.30
C GLU A 39 11.04 18.41 -7.13
N LEU A 40 10.40 18.80 -6.02
CA LEU A 40 8.96 18.57 -5.78
C LEU A 40 8.09 19.48 -6.67
N ASP A 41 8.48 20.75 -6.78
CA ASP A 41 7.83 21.75 -7.62
C ASP A 41 7.88 21.38 -9.11
N TYR A 42 8.99 20.80 -9.59
CA TYR A 42 9.05 20.24 -10.94
C TYR A 42 8.21 18.96 -11.06
N ALA A 43 8.41 17.97 -10.18
CA ALA A 43 7.77 16.66 -10.30
C ALA A 43 6.23 16.73 -10.24
N SER A 44 5.68 17.60 -9.40
CA SER A 44 4.22 17.79 -9.24
C SER A 44 3.52 18.48 -10.42
N ARG A 45 4.27 18.98 -11.40
CA ARG A 45 3.73 19.52 -12.66
C ARG A 45 3.76 18.50 -13.81
N HIS A 46 4.51 17.40 -13.62
CA HIS A 46 4.70 16.29 -14.58
C HIS A 46 3.99 14.99 -14.16
N LEU A 47 3.40 14.96 -12.96
CA LEU A 47 2.69 13.82 -12.36
C LEU A 47 1.43 14.31 -11.63
N THR A 48 0.46 13.43 -11.37
CA THR A 48 -0.74 13.77 -10.57
C THR A 48 -0.64 13.36 -9.10
N ALA A 49 0.36 12.54 -8.73
CA ALA A 49 0.61 12.19 -7.33
C ALA A 49 2.09 11.86 -7.03
N ILE A 50 2.41 11.81 -5.74
CA ILE A 50 3.69 11.29 -5.18
C ILE A 50 3.39 10.45 -3.93
N GLU A 51 4.18 9.40 -3.69
CA GLU A 51 4.16 8.67 -2.43
C GLU A 51 5.31 9.12 -1.51
N ILE A 52 4.98 9.83 -0.43
CA ILE A 52 5.94 10.25 0.61
C ILE A 52 6.48 9.01 1.32
N ASN A 53 7.79 8.75 1.18
CA ASN A 53 8.46 7.61 1.80
C ASN A 53 9.36 7.97 3.00
N SER A 54 9.71 9.24 3.21
CA SER A 54 10.54 9.69 4.34
C SER A 54 9.91 9.39 5.70
N THR A 55 8.59 9.53 5.78
CA THR A 55 7.74 9.21 6.94
C THR A 55 7.84 7.77 7.43
N TYR A 56 8.23 6.81 6.58
CA TYR A 56 8.46 5.42 6.98
C TYR A 56 9.64 5.28 7.96
N HIS A 57 10.64 6.15 7.86
CA HIS A 57 11.86 6.10 8.68
C HIS A 57 11.77 6.96 9.96
N GLY A 58 11.03 8.06 9.91
CA GLY A 58 10.80 8.96 11.05
C GLY A 58 9.77 10.05 10.73
N THR A 59 9.16 10.60 11.79
CA THR A 59 8.18 11.69 11.66
C THR A 59 8.81 12.93 11.01
N GLN A 60 7.98 13.67 10.29
CA GLN A 60 8.36 14.94 9.67
C GLN A 60 7.86 16.10 10.54
N LYS A 61 8.31 17.33 10.28
CA LYS A 61 7.74 18.49 10.97
C LYS A 61 6.39 18.86 10.34
N ARG A 62 5.45 19.36 11.14
CA ARG A 62 4.18 19.93 10.66
C ARG A 62 4.39 20.95 9.52
N THR A 63 5.37 21.85 9.67
CA THR A 63 5.78 22.81 8.63
C THR A 63 6.38 22.18 7.37
N SER A 64 6.89 20.95 7.42
CA SER A 64 7.33 20.22 6.22
C SER A 64 6.13 19.79 5.37
N PHE A 65 5.05 19.32 6.00
CA PHE A 65 3.81 18.96 5.31
C PHE A 65 3.14 20.20 4.67
N ALA A 66 3.03 21.31 5.41
CA ALA A 66 2.52 22.58 4.86
C ALA A 66 3.35 23.06 3.65
N ASN A 67 4.68 23.07 3.77
CA ASN A 67 5.57 23.43 2.64
C ASN A 67 5.42 22.49 1.42
N TRP A 68 5.00 21.24 1.60
CA TRP A 68 4.72 20.31 0.50
C TRP A 68 3.34 20.51 -0.12
N HIS A 69 2.33 20.87 0.69
CA HIS A 69 1.02 21.31 0.21
C HIS A 69 1.16 22.53 -0.71
N ASP A 70 1.89 23.56 -0.26
CA ASP A 70 2.02 24.85 -0.96
C ASP A 70 2.92 24.78 -2.20
N ALA A 71 3.89 23.85 -2.23
CA ALA A 71 4.80 23.67 -3.37
C ALA A 71 4.17 22.92 -4.57
N THR A 72 2.91 22.47 -4.48
CA THR A 72 2.28 21.60 -5.48
C THR A 72 0.92 22.12 -5.95
N PRO A 73 0.44 21.76 -7.17
CA PRO A 73 -0.88 22.14 -7.66
C PRO A 73 -2.04 21.74 -6.74
N ASP A 74 -3.20 22.37 -6.89
CA ASP A 74 -4.36 22.15 -6.01
C ASP A 74 -5.01 20.77 -6.17
N ASP A 75 -4.88 20.17 -7.36
CA ASP A 75 -5.34 18.84 -7.73
C ASP A 75 -4.26 17.75 -7.59
N PHE A 76 -3.08 18.09 -7.05
CA PHE A 76 -2.00 17.14 -6.79
C PHE A 76 -2.20 16.41 -5.46
N VAL A 77 -1.93 15.10 -5.40
CA VAL A 77 -2.20 14.28 -4.20
C VAL A 77 -0.96 13.56 -3.68
N PHE A 78 -0.77 13.59 -2.36
CA PHE A 78 0.27 12.85 -1.66
C PHE A 78 -0.30 11.61 -0.99
N ALA A 79 0.12 10.41 -1.43
CA ALA A 79 0.01 9.24 -0.57
C ALA A 79 1.13 9.27 0.47
N VAL A 80 0.87 8.83 1.71
CA VAL A 80 1.85 8.93 2.80
C VAL A 80 2.17 7.56 3.37
N LYS A 81 3.42 7.11 3.24
CA LYS A 81 3.83 5.82 3.80
C LYS A 81 3.97 5.93 5.31
N ALA A 82 3.22 5.12 6.04
CA ALA A 82 3.15 5.19 7.49
C ALA A 82 4.47 4.79 8.17
N SER A 83 4.66 5.29 9.39
CA SER A 83 5.85 5.00 10.21
C SER A 83 6.06 3.50 10.43
N ARG A 84 7.28 3.01 10.13
CA ARG A 84 7.64 1.60 10.33
C ARG A 84 7.51 1.13 11.79
N PHE A 85 7.50 2.06 12.74
CA PHE A 85 7.35 1.78 14.17
C PHE A 85 5.91 1.36 14.55
N ALA A 86 4.91 1.60 13.70
CA ALA A 86 3.56 1.08 13.85
C ALA A 86 3.45 -0.38 13.36
N THR A 87 4.06 -0.71 12.21
CA THR A 87 3.83 -1.99 11.50
C THR A 87 4.89 -3.06 11.73
N ASN A 88 6.14 -2.71 12.02
CA ASN A 88 7.22 -3.68 12.25
C ASN A 88 7.27 -4.12 13.73
N ARG A 89 6.15 -4.65 14.23
CA ARG A 89 5.98 -5.10 15.62
C ARG A 89 5.73 -6.60 15.73
N ARG A 90 6.11 -7.18 16.87
CA ARG A 90 5.81 -8.59 17.19
C ARG A 90 4.30 -8.79 17.33
N ILE A 91 3.64 -7.93 18.12
CA ILE A 91 2.19 -7.81 18.26
C ILE A 91 1.81 -6.44 17.66
N LEU A 92 0.91 -6.41 16.69
CA LEU A 92 0.45 -5.19 16.03
C LEU A 92 -0.54 -4.41 16.92
N ALA A 93 -1.32 -5.10 17.75
CA ALA A 93 -2.23 -4.47 18.73
C ALA A 93 -1.53 -3.52 19.73
N GLU A 94 -0.22 -3.69 19.95
CA GLU A 94 0.61 -2.78 20.77
C GLU A 94 0.95 -1.45 20.05
N GLY A 95 0.45 -1.23 18.82
CA GLY A 95 0.87 -0.18 17.89
C GLY A 95 0.42 1.26 18.22
N ALA A 96 -0.54 1.45 19.12
CA ALA A 96 -1.30 2.70 19.33
C ALA A 96 -0.42 3.96 19.38
N ASP A 97 0.53 4.06 20.31
CA ASP A 97 1.43 5.21 20.48
C ASP A 97 2.20 5.59 19.20
N SER A 98 2.48 4.60 18.35
CA SER A 98 3.22 4.80 17.09
C SER A 98 2.31 5.16 15.91
N ILE A 99 1.02 4.82 16.00
CA ILE A 99 -0.04 5.28 15.10
C ILE A 99 -0.35 6.74 15.40
N HIS A 100 -0.65 7.07 16.67
CA HIS A 100 -0.87 8.45 17.14
C HIS A 100 0.31 9.37 16.80
N ARG A 101 1.55 9.03 17.21
CA ARG A 101 2.74 9.84 16.88
C ARG A 101 2.99 10.04 15.38
N PHE A 102 2.48 9.17 14.50
CA PHE A 102 2.57 9.38 13.05
C PHE A 102 1.44 10.28 12.54
N ILE A 103 0.20 10.03 12.95
CA ILE A 103 -0.98 10.78 12.52
C ILE A 103 -0.94 12.22 13.06
N ASP A 104 -0.60 12.39 14.34
CA ASP A 104 -0.49 13.68 15.02
C ASP A 104 0.80 14.45 14.65
N SER A 105 1.64 13.94 13.73
CA SER A 105 2.86 14.61 13.26
C SER A 105 2.62 15.80 12.32
N GLY A 106 1.35 16.07 11.99
CA GLY A 106 0.94 17.16 11.11
C GLY A 106 0.64 16.75 9.67
N ILE A 107 0.31 15.47 9.41
CA ILE A 107 -0.11 15.03 8.07
C ILE A 107 -1.37 15.78 7.57
N ALA A 108 -2.18 16.30 8.50
CA ALA A 108 -3.36 17.11 8.24
C ALA A 108 -3.07 18.41 7.46
N GLU A 109 -1.84 18.94 7.53
CA GLU A 109 -1.42 20.12 6.75
C GLU A 109 -1.40 19.85 5.23
N LEU A 110 -1.46 18.58 4.80
CA LEU A 110 -1.69 18.24 3.40
C LEU A 110 -3.15 18.47 2.96
N GLY A 111 -4.09 18.65 3.90
CA GLY A 111 -5.45 19.09 3.62
C GLY A 111 -6.16 18.25 2.54
N PRO A 112 -6.79 18.87 1.52
CA PRO A 112 -7.39 18.16 0.38
C PRO A 112 -6.39 17.29 -0.42
N LYS A 113 -5.09 17.61 -0.35
CA LYS A 113 -4.00 16.87 -1.02
C LYS A 113 -3.55 15.64 -0.23
N LEU A 114 -4.14 15.37 0.95
CA LEU A 114 -3.90 14.15 1.71
C LEU A 114 -4.60 12.94 1.04
N GLY A 115 -3.79 12.15 0.35
CA GLY A 115 -4.16 10.84 -0.17
C GLY A 115 -4.05 9.73 0.88
N PRO A 116 -4.03 8.46 0.44
CA PRO A 116 -4.07 7.33 1.35
C PRO A 116 -2.80 7.14 2.20
N LEU A 117 -2.98 6.63 3.41
CA LEU A 117 -1.93 6.25 4.35
C LEU A 117 -1.54 4.78 4.15
N VAL A 118 -0.29 4.51 3.77
CA VAL A 118 0.18 3.14 3.45
C VAL A 118 0.87 2.48 4.63
N TRP A 119 0.18 1.54 5.26
CA TRP A 119 0.68 0.68 6.32
C TRP A 119 1.40 -0.52 5.69
N GLN A 120 2.72 -0.40 5.52
CA GLN A 120 3.57 -1.48 5.02
C GLN A 120 4.00 -2.41 6.15
N PHE A 121 3.67 -3.70 6.04
CA PHE A 121 4.10 -4.75 6.96
C PHE A 121 5.37 -5.45 6.48
N ALA A 122 6.22 -5.90 7.40
CA ALA A 122 7.43 -6.64 7.08
C ALA A 122 7.11 -8.01 6.44
N PRO A 123 7.97 -8.57 5.56
CA PRO A 123 7.81 -9.93 5.02
C PRO A 123 7.79 -11.04 6.08
N THR A 124 8.26 -10.76 7.30
CA THR A 124 8.24 -11.66 8.46
C THR A 124 6.99 -11.56 9.31
N LYS A 125 6.12 -10.55 9.13
CA LYS A 125 4.84 -10.46 9.82
C LYS A 125 3.87 -11.43 9.15
N GLN A 126 3.47 -12.48 9.87
CA GLN A 126 2.42 -13.39 9.46
C GLN A 126 1.04 -12.83 9.81
N PHE A 127 0.01 -13.28 9.11
CA PHE A 127 -1.38 -12.95 9.42
C PHE A 127 -1.82 -13.73 10.65
N VAL A 128 -2.36 -13.01 11.63
CA VAL A 128 -3.03 -13.54 12.83
C VAL A 128 -4.31 -12.70 12.97
N PRO A 129 -5.51 -13.27 12.78
CA PRO A 129 -6.75 -12.49 12.66
C PRO A 129 -6.94 -11.48 13.78
N ASP A 130 -6.91 -11.94 15.04
CA ASP A 130 -7.15 -11.10 16.23
C ASP A 130 -6.13 -9.95 16.38
N ASP A 131 -4.84 -10.20 16.17
CA ASP A 131 -3.77 -9.17 16.23
C ASP A 131 -3.92 -8.13 15.12
N PHE A 132 -4.37 -8.57 13.94
CA PHE A 132 -4.56 -7.71 12.79
C PHE A 132 -5.85 -6.90 12.88
N GLU A 133 -6.96 -7.49 13.33
CA GLU A 133 -8.21 -6.79 13.63
C GLU A 133 -8.03 -5.76 14.74
N ALA A 134 -7.31 -6.11 15.81
CA ALA A 134 -6.96 -5.17 16.86
C ALA A 134 -6.14 -3.98 16.32
N PHE A 135 -5.17 -4.22 15.43
CA PHE A 135 -4.43 -3.14 14.76
C PHE A 135 -5.31 -2.26 13.88
N LEU A 136 -6.20 -2.84 13.06
CA LEU A 136 -7.13 -2.06 12.23
C LEU A 136 -8.08 -1.22 13.07
N SER A 137 -8.45 -1.69 14.27
CA SER A 137 -9.27 -0.97 15.25
C SER A 137 -8.57 0.24 15.90
N LEU A 138 -7.26 0.39 15.71
CA LEU A 138 -6.48 1.57 16.15
C LEU A 138 -6.37 2.66 15.08
N LEU A 139 -6.84 2.42 13.85
CA LEU A 139 -6.73 3.36 12.74
C LEU A 139 -7.93 4.34 12.74
N PRO A 140 -7.73 5.64 12.97
CA PRO A 140 -8.83 6.60 13.03
C PRO A 140 -9.35 6.96 11.63
N ASP A 141 -10.66 7.23 11.53
CA ASP A 141 -11.32 7.68 10.28
C ASP A 141 -10.91 9.11 9.87
N SER A 142 -10.37 9.93 10.77
CA SER A 142 -9.96 11.31 10.49
C SER A 142 -8.88 11.84 11.46
N VAL A 143 -8.25 12.95 11.07
CA VAL A 143 -7.34 13.76 11.91
C VAL A 143 -7.54 15.24 11.60
N GLU A 144 -7.73 16.07 12.62
CA GLU A 144 -7.92 17.54 12.49
C GLU A 144 -8.96 17.95 11.42
N GLY A 145 -10.02 17.15 11.25
CA GLY A 145 -11.08 17.38 10.27
C GLY A 145 -10.81 16.79 8.87
N VAL A 146 -9.58 16.34 8.58
CA VAL A 146 -9.23 15.66 7.33
C VAL A 146 -9.55 14.17 7.43
N ALA A 147 -10.37 13.65 6.51
CA ALA A 147 -10.72 12.23 6.45
C ALA A 147 -9.53 11.37 5.98
N LEU A 148 -9.25 10.29 6.70
CA LEU A 148 -8.16 9.37 6.41
C LEU A 148 -8.62 8.17 5.58
N ARG A 149 -7.74 7.70 4.71
CA ARG A 149 -7.96 6.52 3.86
C ARG A 149 -6.79 5.55 4.06
N HIS A 150 -7.07 4.37 4.59
CA HIS A 150 -6.02 3.42 5.00
C HIS A 150 -5.74 2.38 3.91
N VAL A 151 -4.46 2.09 3.72
CA VAL A 151 -3.95 1.13 2.72
C VAL A 151 -3.07 0.09 3.40
N LEU A 152 -3.26 -1.19 3.05
CA LEU A 152 -2.59 -2.32 3.66
C LEU A 152 -1.62 -2.96 2.65
N GLU A 153 -0.31 -2.77 2.84
CA GLU A 153 0.72 -3.40 2.02
C GLU A 153 1.37 -4.55 2.79
N VAL A 154 0.78 -5.74 2.65
CA VAL A 154 1.23 -6.98 3.29
C VAL A 154 2.25 -7.71 2.44
N ARG A 155 3.29 -8.28 3.06
CA ARG A 155 4.44 -8.89 2.35
C ARG A 155 4.65 -10.39 2.62
N HIS A 156 3.73 -11.05 3.33
CA HIS A 156 3.80 -12.48 3.66
C HIS A 156 2.60 -13.24 3.07
N ALA A 157 2.84 -14.44 2.53
CA ALA A 157 1.83 -15.19 1.79
C ALA A 157 0.58 -15.61 2.61
N SER A 158 0.68 -15.72 3.94
CA SER A 158 -0.45 -16.07 4.80
C SER A 158 -1.59 -15.03 4.84
N PHE A 159 -1.40 -13.86 4.22
CA PHE A 159 -2.48 -12.87 4.03
C PHE A 159 -3.32 -13.16 2.77
N MET A 160 -2.93 -14.10 1.91
CA MET A 160 -3.68 -14.49 0.71
C MET A 160 -4.88 -15.39 1.10
N CYS A 161 -5.86 -14.85 1.84
CA CYS A 161 -7.05 -15.58 2.29
C CYS A 161 -8.27 -14.65 2.45
N ASP A 162 -9.47 -15.22 2.35
CA ASP A 162 -10.72 -14.46 2.52
C ASP A 162 -10.82 -13.71 3.85
N GLU A 163 -10.25 -14.26 4.93
CA GLU A 163 -10.42 -13.71 6.28
C GLU A 163 -9.74 -12.35 6.42
N TYR A 164 -8.54 -12.22 5.84
CA TYR A 164 -7.87 -10.94 5.70
C TYR A 164 -8.70 -9.95 4.84
N LEU A 165 -9.28 -10.40 3.73
CA LEU A 165 -10.12 -9.54 2.88
C LEU A 165 -11.45 -9.15 3.55
N LYS A 166 -12.02 -10.02 4.37
CA LYS A 166 -13.20 -9.72 5.21
C LYS A 166 -12.87 -8.65 6.25
N LEU A 167 -11.70 -8.71 6.89
CA LEU A 167 -11.21 -7.65 7.78
C LEU A 167 -10.92 -6.34 7.02
N ALA A 168 -10.19 -6.39 5.90
CA ALA A 168 -9.91 -5.21 5.08
C ALA A 168 -11.20 -4.48 4.67
N ARG A 169 -12.23 -5.23 4.25
CA ARG A 169 -13.58 -4.69 3.94
C ARG A 169 -14.33 -4.15 5.15
N LYS A 170 -14.27 -4.82 6.30
CA LYS A 170 -14.88 -4.36 7.56
C LYS A 170 -14.38 -2.97 7.95
N PHE A 171 -13.07 -2.74 7.81
CA PHE A 171 -12.41 -1.46 8.12
C PHE A 171 -12.23 -0.55 6.90
N LYS A 172 -12.87 -0.87 5.75
CA LYS A 172 -12.82 -0.09 4.48
C LYS A 172 -11.41 0.24 3.99
N ALA A 173 -10.43 -0.58 4.35
CA ALA A 173 -9.02 -0.36 4.05
C ALA A 173 -8.65 -1.02 2.72
N ALA A 174 -8.03 -0.27 1.80
CA ALA A 174 -7.63 -0.79 0.50
C ALA A 174 -6.42 -1.72 0.64
N THR A 175 -6.49 -2.94 0.14
CA THR A 175 -5.29 -3.77 -0.01
C THR A 175 -4.48 -3.32 -1.24
N VAL A 176 -3.15 -3.39 -1.17
CA VAL A 176 -2.29 -3.00 -2.31
C VAL A 176 -2.27 -4.07 -3.39
N PHE A 177 -2.66 -3.69 -4.61
CA PHE A 177 -2.24 -4.42 -5.80
C PHE A 177 -0.73 -4.20 -6.01
N THR A 178 0.04 -5.28 -6.07
CA THR A 178 1.51 -5.23 -6.23
C THR A 178 1.92 -5.92 -7.53
N ASP A 179 2.49 -5.18 -8.49
CA ASP A 179 3.19 -5.78 -9.63
C ASP A 179 4.59 -6.20 -9.18
N SER A 180 4.69 -7.39 -8.59
CA SER A 180 5.96 -8.02 -8.25
C SER A 180 5.79 -9.53 -8.07
N PRO A 181 6.63 -10.38 -8.69
CA PRO A 181 6.59 -11.83 -8.47
C PRO A 181 7.05 -12.26 -7.06
N LYS A 182 7.48 -11.30 -6.21
CA LYS A 182 8.03 -11.55 -4.87
C LYS A 182 7.03 -11.38 -3.72
N PHE A 183 5.92 -10.68 -3.95
CA PHE A 183 5.03 -10.23 -2.86
C PHE A 183 3.56 -10.60 -3.13
N PRO A 184 2.75 -10.78 -2.07
CA PRO A 184 1.30 -10.80 -2.17
C PRO A 184 0.75 -9.65 -3.03
N SER A 185 -0.26 -9.95 -3.84
CA SER A 185 -0.91 -8.98 -4.72
C SER A 185 -2.39 -9.31 -4.81
N PHE A 186 -3.23 -8.28 -4.77
CA PHE A 186 -4.67 -8.40 -4.60
C PHE A 186 -5.35 -7.40 -5.54
N ALA A 187 -6.09 -7.90 -6.52
CA ALA A 187 -7.06 -7.09 -7.28
C ALA A 187 -8.43 -7.02 -6.58
N ASP A 188 -8.61 -7.79 -5.50
CA ASP A 188 -9.83 -7.83 -4.67
C ASP A 188 -10.19 -6.43 -4.13
N LEU A 189 -11.38 -5.95 -4.48
CA LEU A 189 -11.84 -4.63 -4.06
C LEU A 189 -12.26 -4.65 -2.58
N THR A 190 -11.52 -3.94 -1.74
CA THR A 190 -11.75 -3.86 -0.28
C THR A 190 -12.16 -2.48 0.24
N ALA A 191 -12.08 -1.44 -0.60
CA ALA A 191 -12.44 -0.05 -0.28
C ALA A 191 -13.07 0.64 -1.51
N ASP A 192 -13.59 1.86 -1.33
CA ASP A 192 -14.12 2.68 -2.44
C ASP A 192 -13.03 3.46 -3.20
N PHE A 193 -11.79 2.94 -3.17
CA PHE A 193 -10.66 3.38 -3.98
C PHE A 193 -9.68 2.20 -4.17
N VAL A 194 -8.83 2.30 -5.19
CA VAL A 194 -7.77 1.31 -5.48
C VAL A 194 -6.40 1.89 -5.15
N TYR A 195 -5.49 1.04 -4.65
CA TYR A 195 -4.09 1.38 -4.47
C TYR A 195 -3.19 0.34 -5.15
N ALA A 196 -2.37 0.78 -6.10
CA ALA A 196 -1.46 -0.06 -6.86
C ALA A 196 -0.01 0.42 -6.75
N ARG A 197 0.93 -0.52 -6.58
CA ARG A 197 2.36 -0.28 -6.69
C ARG A 197 2.94 -1.12 -7.82
N LEU A 198 3.48 -0.44 -8.83
CA LEU A 198 4.11 -1.08 -9.99
C LEU A 198 5.62 -1.20 -9.73
N MET A 199 6.08 -2.41 -9.40
CA MET A 199 7.42 -2.69 -8.86
C MET A 199 8.30 -3.57 -9.76
N ASN A 200 7.89 -3.80 -11.01
CA ASN A 200 8.47 -4.76 -11.94
C ASN A 200 9.25 -4.09 -13.10
N ALA A 201 9.68 -2.84 -12.88
CA ALA A 201 10.38 -2.03 -13.87
C ALA A 201 11.75 -2.60 -14.23
N GLN A 202 12.07 -2.68 -15.53
CA GLN A 202 13.27 -3.26 -16.11
C GLN A 202 14.23 -2.17 -16.63
N GLU A 203 15.49 -2.17 -16.16
CA GLU A 203 16.51 -1.14 -16.44
C GLU A 203 16.78 -0.94 -17.95
N LYS A 204 16.61 -2.01 -18.74
CA LYS A 204 16.84 -2.07 -20.20
C LYS A 204 15.76 -1.37 -21.03
N LEU A 205 14.61 -1.04 -20.43
CA LEU A 205 13.49 -0.38 -21.11
C LEU A 205 13.49 1.10 -20.74
N ALA A 206 13.33 1.99 -21.74
CA ALA A 206 13.44 3.44 -21.53
C ALA A 206 12.46 4.00 -20.49
N THR A 207 11.27 3.40 -20.42
CA THR A 207 10.19 3.67 -19.46
C THR A 207 10.03 2.57 -18.41
N GLY A 208 10.99 1.63 -18.30
CA GLY A 208 10.92 0.48 -17.37
C GLY A 208 9.95 -0.63 -17.75
N TYR A 209 8.99 -0.39 -18.65
CA TYR A 209 7.95 -1.33 -19.08
C TYR A 209 7.86 -1.33 -20.61
N ALA A 210 7.38 -2.42 -21.24
CA ALA A 210 7.18 -2.39 -22.69
C ALA A 210 5.97 -1.47 -23.01
N PRO A 211 5.91 -0.85 -24.21
CA PRO A 211 4.77 -0.01 -24.59
C PRO A 211 3.43 -0.71 -24.40
N LYS A 212 3.33 -1.98 -24.84
CA LYS A 212 2.15 -2.84 -24.68
C LYS A 212 1.76 -3.07 -23.21
N ASP A 213 2.71 -3.08 -22.29
CA ASP A 213 2.43 -3.27 -20.85
C ASP A 213 1.87 -1.98 -20.24
N LEU A 214 2.35 -0.82 -20.68
CA LEU A 214 1.77 0.47 -20.32
C LEU A 214 0.38 0.65 -20.96
N ASP A 215 0.14 0.13 -22.17
CA ASP A 215 -1.18 0.11 -22.81
C ASP A 215 -2.17 -0.76 -22.01
N GLN A 216 -1.74 -1.94 -21.54
CA GLN A 216 -2.50 -2.81 -20.62
C GLN A 216 -2.78 -2.08 -19.29
N TRP A 217 -1.78 -1.41 -18.70
CA TRP A 217 -1.96 -0.63 -17.48
C TRP A 217 -2.95 0.52 -17.65
N ALA A 218 -2.98 1.20 -18.80
CA ALA A 218 -3.99 2.22 -19.09
C ALA A 218 -5.41 1.63 -19.11
N GLY A 219 -5.58 0.45 -19.73
CA GLY A 219 -6.85 -0.29 -19.72
C GLY A 219 -7.30 -0.70 -18.30
N ARG A 220 -6.38 -1.22 -17.48
CA ARG A 220 -6.64 -1.58 -16.07
C ARG A 220 -7.03 -0.36 -15.22
N VAL A 221 -6.33 0.77 -15.38
CA VAL A 221 -6.65 2.04 -14.71
C VAL A 221 -8.01 2.58 -15.13
N ALA A 222 -8.35 2.52 -16.43
CA ALA A 222 -9.67 2.90 -16.92
C ALA A 222 -10.77 2.00 -16.33
N SER A 223 -10.56 0.68 -16.27
CA SER A 223 -11.52 -0.25 -15.63
C SER A 223 -11.71 0.05 -14.14
N TRP A 224 -10.64 0.33 -13.40
CA TRP A 224 -10.74 0.76 -11.99
C TRP A 224 -11.45 2.11 -11.84
N ALA A 225 -11.21 3.09 -12.72
CA ALA A 225 -11.88 4.40 -12.70
C ALA A 225 -13.39 4.29 -13.03
N ASP A 226 -13.77 3.33 -13.87
CA ASP A 226 -15.16 2.92 -14.13
C ASP A 226 -15.81 2.18 -12.94
N GLY A 227 -15.09 1.95 -11.84
CA GLY A 227 -15.56 1.23 -10.66
C GLY A 227 -15.63 -0.30 -10.83
N LYS A 228 -14.88 -0.86 -11.78
CA LYS A 228 -14.78 -2.32 -12.08
C LYS A 228 -13.45 -2.87 -11.55
N ALA A 229 -13.34 -4.20 -11.44
CA ALA A 229 -12.04 -4.88 -11.36
C ALA A 229 -11.61 -5.31 -12.78
N PRO A 230 -10.31 -5.25 -13.15
CA PRO A 230 -9.81 -5.87 -14.37
C PRO A 230 -9.81 -7.40 -14.25
N ASP A 231 -10.33 -8.09 -15.26
CA ASP A 231 -10.47 -9.56 -15.29
C ASP A 231 -9.13 -10.30 -15.48
N ASP A 232 -8.03 -9.58 -15.76
CA ASP A 232 -6.71 -10.11 -16.06
C ASP A 232 -5.71 -10.06 -14.88
N LEU A 233 -6.16 -9.59 -13.71
CA LEU A 233 -5.34 -9.46 -12.50
C LEU A 233 -5.69 -10.53 -11.44
N PRO A 234 -4.71 -11.02 -10.66
CA PRO A 234 -4.97 -12.02 -9.62
C PRO A 234 -5.87 -11.48 -8.50
N VAL A 235 -6.94 -12.23 -8.23
CA VAL A 235 -7.80 -12.12 -7.03
C VAL A 235 -7.57 -13.32 -6.11
N VAL A 236 -7.92 -13.17 -4.83
CA VAL A 236 -7.96 -14.26 -3.86
C VAL A 236 -9.36 -14.89 -3.81
N GLU A 237 -10.42 -14.10 -3.96
CA GLU A 237 -11.80 -14.58 -3.89
C GLU A 237 -12.49 -14.64 -5.28
N ASP A 238 -12.89 -15.83 -5.73
CA ASP A 238 -13.74 -16.01 -6.92
C ASP A 238 -15.07 -15.23 -6.84
N LYS A 239 -15.56 -14.98 -5.62
CA LYS A 239 -16.90 -14.47 -5.32
C LYS A 239 -16.86 -13.53 -4.11
N PRO A 240 -16.49 -12.25 -4.29
CA PRO A 240 -16.30 -11.31 -3.18
C PRO A 240 -17.60 -11.03 -2.42
N GLY A 241 -17.54 -11.15 -1.10
CA GLY A 241 -18.71 -11.08 -0.22
C GLY A 241 -19.38 -9.71 -0.11
N ALA A 242 -18.65 -8.63 -0.40
CA ALA A 242 -19.18 -7.26 -0.46
C ALA A 242 -18.63 -6.54 -1.70
N LYS A 243 -19.50 -5.80 -2.40
CA LYS A 243 -19.17 -5.12 -3.66
C LYS A 243 -18.85 -3.65 -3.43
N PHE A 244 -17.57 -3.32 -3.42
CA PHE A 244 -17.11 -1.93 -3.51
C PHE A 244 -17.12 -1.46 -4.96
N LYS A 245 -17.29 -0.15 -5.15
CA LYS A 245 -17.05 0.55 -6.42
C LYS A 245 -15.98 1.62 -6.18
N PRO A 246 -14.77 1.45 -6.72
CA PRO A 246 -13.75 2.48 -6.66
C PRO A 246 -14.25 3.80 -7.25
N LYS A 247 -14.00 4.88 -6.51
CA LYS A 247 -14.21 6.27 -6.93
C LYS A 247 -12.90 6.92 -7.38
N ALA A 248 -11.77 6.41 -6.89
CA ALA A 248 -10.44 6.91 -7.16
C ALA A 248 -9.42 5.77 -7.33
N VAL A 249 -8.37 6.05 -8.11
CA VAL A 249 -7.28 5.11 -8.39
C VAL A 249 -5.96 5.78 -8.03
N TYR A 250 -5.20 5.16 -7.13
CA TYR A 250 -3.85 5.58 -6.74
C TYR A 250 -2.85 4.55 -7.27
N LEU A 251 -1.93 4.97 -8.14
CA LEU A 251 -0.97 4.06 -8.79
C LEU A 251 0.43 4.67 -8.79
N PHE A 252 1.39 3.97 -8.20
CA PHE A 252 2.76 4.47 -8.06
C PHE A 252 3.79 3.52 -8.66
N PHE A 253 4.66 4.05 -9.50
CA PHE A 253 5.86 3.35 -9.97
C PHE A 253 6.95 3.45 -8.89
N ILE A 254 7.29 2.32 -8.26
CA ILE A 254 8.15 2.26 -7.07
C ILE A 254 8.98 0.97 -7.11
N ASN A 255 10.28 1.04 -6.82
CA ASN A 255 11.20 -0.10 -6.84
C ASN A 255 11.39 -0.71 -8.26
N GLY A 256 12.18 -1.78 -8.36
CA GLY A 256 12.74 -2.23 -9.64
C GLY A 256 13.76 -1.22 -10.15
N ALA A 257 13.78 -1.01 -11.46
CA ALA A 257 14.50 0.07 -12.14
C ALA A 257 13.96 1.47 -11.75
N LYS A 258 14.26 1.93 -10.52
CA LYS A 258 13.69 3.16 -9.93
C LYS A 258 14.00 4.39 -10.77
N GLU A 259 15.15 4.45 -11.43
CA GLU A 259 15.54 5.51 -12.35
C GLU A 259 14.56 5.66 -13.53
N ARG A 260 13.77 4.63 -13.87
CA ARG A 260 12.73 4.66 -14.92
C ARG A 260 11.35 5.12 -14.43
N ALA A 261 11.11 5.17 -13.11
CA ALA A 261 9.78 5.37 -12.56
C ALA A 261 9.06 6.67 -13.01
N PRO A 262 9.73 7.84 -13.13
CA PRO A 262 9.07 9.05 -13.63
C PRO A 262 8.67 8.94 -15.11
N SER A 263 9.55 8.36 -15.93
CA SER A 263 9.28 8.09 -17.36
C SER A 263 8.13 7.09 -17.54
N ALA A 264 8.04 6.07 -16.67
CA ALA A 264 6.95 5.12 -16.64
C ALA A 264 5.61 5.78 -16.28
N ALA A 265 5.61 6.64 -15.25
CA ALA A 265 4.43 7.36 -14.79
C ALA A 265 3.92 8.38 -15.82
N GLY A 266 4.82 9.16 -16.43
CA GLY A 266 4.48 10.08 -17.52
C GLY A 266 3.91 9.36 -18.74
N ALA A 267 4.55 8.26 -19.18
CA ALA A 267 4.09 7.48 -20.33
C ALA A 267 2.76 6.75 -20.10
N LEU A 268 2.37 6.50 -18.83
CA LEU A 268 1.02 6.01 -18.49
C LEU A 268 -0.01 7.14 -18.43
N LEU A 269 0.36 8.31 -17.91
CA LEU A 269 -0.51 9.50 -17.89
C LEU A 269 -0.85 9.98 -19.31
N GLU A 270 0.13 9.99 -20.22
CA GLU A 270 -0.05 10.31 -21.64
C GLU A 270 -1.10 9.40 -22.31
N ARG A 271 -1.03 8.08 -22.07
CA ARG A 271 -2.00 7.08 -22.57
C ARG A 271 -3.43 7.30 -22.07
N LEU A 272 -3.56 7.92 -20.89
CA LEU A 272 -4.84 8.28 -20.28
C LEU A 272 -5.31 9.68 -20.71
N GLY A 273 -4.61 10.32 -21.65
CA GLY A 273 -4.94 11.65 -22.18
C GLY A 273 -4.59 12.80 -21.24
N TRP A 274 -3.78 12.57 -20.21
CA TRP A 274 -3.27 13.61 -19.33
C TRP A 274 -1.95 14.19 -19.86
N ALA A 275 -1.76 15.50 -19.68
CA ALA A 275 -0.55 16.21 -20.08
C ALA A 275 -0.05 17.14 -18.95
N PRO A 276 1.28 17.32 -18.80
CA PRO A 276 1.88 18.26 -17.86
C PRO A 276 1.36 19.69 -18.00
N THR A 277 1.34 20.43 -16.88
CA THR A 277 1.05 21.88 -16.92
C THR A 277 2.31 22.70 -17.06
N GLU A 278 2.59 23.08 -18.31
CA GLU A 278 3.64 23.98 -18.77
C GLU A 278 5.08 23.47 -18.51
N ASP A 279 5.95 23.56 -19.52
CA ASP A 279 7.40 23.47 -19.32
C ASP A 279 7.83 24.65 -18.45
N LEU A 280 8.07 24.39 -17.15
CA LEU A 280 8.54 25.40 -16.21
C LEU A 280 9.83 26.04 -16.77
N PRO A 281 9.86 27.35 -17.07
CA PRO A 281 11.02 27.99 -17.67
C PRO A 281 12.13 28.11 -16.62
N VAL A 282 12.97 27.07 -16.54
CA VAL A 282 14.16 27.04 -15.69
C VAL A 282 15.13 28.11 -16.20
N LYS A 283 15.06 29.30 -15.61
CA LYS A 283 16.07 30.35 -15.80
C LYS A 283 17.39 29.86 -15.21
N VAL A 284 18.20 29.20 -16.05
CA VAL A 284 19.55 28.75 -15.70
C VAL A 284 20.43 29.96 -15.41
N ALA A 285 20.51 30.33 -14.13
CA ALA A 285 21.43 31.36 -13.66
C ALA A 285 22.86 30.82 -13.75
N VAL A 286 23.57 31.16 -14.83
CA VAL A 286 24.99 30.80 -15.04
C VAL A 286 25.88 31.68 -14.15
N SER A 287 25.80 31.45 -12.85
CA SER A 287 26.66 32.09 -11.86
C SER A 287 28.10 31.60 -12.03
N LYS A 288 29.00 32.52 -12.40
CA LYS A 288 30.45 32.25 -12.39
C LYS A 288 30.86 31.82 -10.98
N ARG A 289 31.76 30.83 -10.87
CA ARG A 289 32.27 30.34 -9.58
C ARG A 289 32.99 31.47 -8.82
N ALA A 290 32.44 31.84 -7.67
CA ALA A 290 33.23 32.33 -6.54
C ALA A 290 33.58 31.13 -5.63
N ALA A 291 34.60 31.26 -4.79
CA ALA A 291 35.16 30.14 -4.02
C ALA A 291 35.03 30.35 -2.50
N VAL A 292 34.78 29.25 -1.77
CA VAL A 292 34.74 29.15 -0.29
C VAL A 292 33.54 29.92 0.31
N ASP A 293 32.72 29.37 1.23
CA ASP A 293 33.07 28.68 2.48
C ASP A 293 32.09 27.55 2.87
N THR A 294 32.49 26.70 3.81
CA THR A 294 31.81 25.46 4.23
C THR A 294 31.15 25.56 5.60
N SER A 295 29.96 26.17 5.69
CA SER A 295 29.06 25.95 6.84
C SER A 295 27.57 26.21 6.52
N ALA A 296 26.83 25.15 6.18
CA ALA A 296 25.36 25.14 6.17
C ALA A 296 24.83 23.72 6.44
N GLY A 297 23.86 23.58 7.34
CA GLY A 297 23.33 22.28 7.76
C GLY A 297 22.47 21.60 6.68
N ALA A 298 22.77 20.34 6.36
CA ALA A 298 21.98 19.56 5.40
C ALA A 298 20.60 19.16 5.96
N PRO A 299 19.51 19.26 5.17
CA PRO A 299 18.22 18.71 5.56
C PRO A 299 18.26 17.18 5.57
N ALA A 300 17.75 16.56 6.64
CA ALA A 300 17.71 15.10 6.77
C ALA A 300 16.69 14.46 5.82
N GLY A 301 17.00 13.28 5.26
CA GLY A 301 16.06 12.53 4.42
C GLY A 301 16.64 11.68 3.29
N GLN A 302 17.94 11.38 3.26
CA GLN A 302 18.48 10.45 2.26
C GLN A 302 17.95 9.03 2.51
N ALA A 303 17.08 8.55 1.62
CA ALA A 303 16.68 7.14 1.57
C ALA A 303 17.79 6.33 0.88
N THR A 304 18.64 5.68 1.68
CA THR A 304 19.65 4.74 1.17
C THR A 304 18.97 3.51 0.55
N ALA A 305 19.38 3.14 -0.66
CA ALA A 305 18.93 1.90 -1.30
C ALA A 305 19.66 0.71 -0.67
N GLU A 306 19.02 0.04 0.28
CA GLU A 306 19.61 -1.12 0.97
C GLU A 306 19.69 -2.33 0.03
N LYS A 307 20.90 -2.62 -0.45
CA LYS A 307 21.20 -3.74 -1.34
C LYS A 307 21.19 -5.06 -0.55
N VAL A 308 20.03 -5.73 -0.53
CA VAL A 308 19.85 -7.01 0.17
C VAL A 308 20.87 -8.05 -0.36
N PRO A 309 21.68 -8.68 0.51
CA PRO A 309 22.69 -9.64 0.08
C PRO A 309 22.06 -10.96 -0.34
N GLU A 310 22.34 -11.38 -1.57
CA GLU A 310 21.98 -12.69 -2.09
C GLU A 310 22.83 -13.79 -1.41
N LYS A 311 22.18 -14.73 -0.72
CA LYS A 311 22.83 -15.96 -0.23
C LYS A 311 22.45 -17.12 -1.14
N THR A 312 23.35 -17.44 -2.06
CA THR A 312 23.24 -18.60 -2.95
C THR A 312 23.29 -19.90 -2.15
N ALA A 313 22.23 -20.71 -2.22
CA ALA A 313 22.15 -21.99 -1.53
C ALA A 313 22.85 -23.11 -2.33
N ALA A 314 24.17 -23.25 -2.13
CA ALA A 314 24.93 -24.33 -2.76
C ALA A 314 24.67 -25.68 -2.06
N ALA A 315 24.00 -26.61 -2.74
CA ALA A 315 23.80 -27.97 -2.27
C ALA A 315 25.13 -28.77 -2.24
N LYS A 316 25.34 -29.59 -1.21
CA LYS A 316 26.36 -30.65 -1.22
C LYS A 316 25.81 -31.95 -0.62
N THR A 317 26.04 -33.04 -1.35
CA THR A 317 25.52 -34.38 -1.04
C THR A 317 26.48 -35.16 -0.13
N ALA A 318 25.93 -36.17 0.55
CA ALA A 318 26.51 -36.95 1.63
C ALA A 318 27.90 -37.59 1.39
N ALA A 319 28.62 -37.81 2.50
CA ALA A 319 29.61 -38.87 2.66
C ALA A 319 29.40 -39.59 4.01
N LYS A 320 29.41 -40.93 4.01
CA LYS A 320 29.28 -41.77 5.23
C LYS A 320 30.64 -41.98 5.91
N LYS A 321 30.66 -42.07 7.24
CA LYS A 321 31.52 -43.01 8.00
C LYS A 321 30.76 -43.57 9.21
N LYS A 322 31.14 -44.77 9.65
CA LYS A 322 30.53 -45.57 10.73
C LYS A 322 31.40 -45.51 12.01
N ALA A 323 30.89 -46.16 13.08
CA ALA A 323 31.51 -46.51 14.37
C ALA A 323 31.31 -45.47 15.50
N ALA A 324 31.00 -45.87 16.75
CA ALA A 324 30.55 -47.18 17.26
C ALA A 324 29.72 -47.02 18.55
N VAL A 325 29.02 -48.09 18.95
CA VAL A 325 28.16 -48.14 20.16
C VAL A 325 28.99 -48.40 21.42
N LYS A 326 28.62 -47.75 22.53
CA LYS A 326 28.72 -48.31 23.90
C LYS A 326 27.53 -47.84 24.75
N THR A 327 27.24 -48.56 25.83
CA THR A 327 25.91 -48.63 26.47
C THR A 327 25.78 -47.89 27.81
N ALA A 328 24.53 -47.78 28.25
CA ALA A 328 23.99 -47.23 29.51
C ALA A 328 24.46 -48.03 30.77
N PRO A 329 24.02 -47.77 32.05
CA PRO A 329 22.73 -47.17 32.44
C PRO A 329 22.54 -46.42 33.81
N ALA A 330 21.29 -45.93 33.99
CA ALA A 330 20.41 -46.04 35.19
C ALA A 330 20.44 -45.04 36.39
N LYS A 331 19.24 -44.50 36.67
CA LYS A 331 18.63 -44.14 37.98
C LYS A 331 19.23 -42.92 38.73
N THR A 332 18.56 -42.26 39.69
CA THR A 332 17.28 -42.53 40.41
C THR A 332 16.39 -41.26 40.50
N ALA A 333 15.37 -41.19 41.38
CA ALA A 333 14.20 -40.30 41.29
C ALA A 333 13.85 -39.52 42.58
N LEU A 334 12.77 -38.70 42.50
CA LEU A 334 12.04 -37.99 43.60
C LEU A 334 12.81 -36.80 44.23
N THR A 335 12.16 -35.81 44.89
CA THR A 335 10.80 -35.78 45.49
C THR A 335 10.10 -34.39 45.41
N THR A 336 8.83 -34.36 45.82
CA THR A 336 7.98 -33.20 46.23
C THR A 336 8.64 -32.30 47.29
N THR A 337 8.21 -31.06 47.61
CA THR A 337 6.85 -30.57 48.01
C THR A 337 6.67 -29.04 47.93
N ALA A 338 5.41 -28.56 47.87
CA ALA A 338 4.99 -27.23 48.34
C ALA A 338 4.27 -27.35 49.71
N PRO A 339 4.06 -26.26 50.49
CA PRO A 339 2.66 -25.77 50.65
C PRO A 339 2.42 -24.30 51.11
N THR A 340 1.35 -23.66 50.58
CA THR A 340 0.46 -22.66 51.26
C THR A 340 1.05 -21.27 51.68
N LYS A 341 0.29 -20.21 52.03
CA LYS A 341 -1.17 -19.97 52.29
C LYS A 341 -1.53 -18.46 52.13
N GLY A 342 -2.83 -18.11 52.05
CA GLY A 342 -3.37 -16.73 52.13
C GLY A 342 -3.91 -16.19 50.78
N VAL A 343 -5.20 -16.19 50.44
CA VAL A 343 -6.48 -15.79 51.10
C VAL A 343 -6.76 -14.28 51.07
N ALA A 344 -7.51 -13.85 50.06
CA ALA A 344 -8.55 -12.83 50.14
C ALA A 344 -9.52 -13.01 48.95
N ALA A 345 -10.83 -12.77 49.14
CA ALA A 345 -11.83 -12.94 48.08
C ALA A 345 -13.02 -11.98 48.25
N LYS A 346 -13.63 -11.55 47.14
CA LYS A 346 -15.02 -11.04 47.12
C LYS A 346 -15.70 -11.34 45.77
N LYS A 347 -17.03 -11.33 45.78
CA LYS A 347 -17.90 -11.98 44.78
C LYS A 347 -18.57 -10.99 43.82
N ALA A 348 -18.73 -11.40 42.57
CA ALA A 348 -19.91 -11.13 41.74
C ALA A 348 -20.14 -12.37 40.84
N SER A 349 -21.04 -13.29 41.18
CA SER A 349 -22.51 -13.21 41.01
C SER A 349 -22.97 -13.41 39.55
N ALA A 350 -22.87 -14.65 39.06
CA ALA A 350 -23.55 -15.06 37.82
C ALA A 350 -25.04 -15.35 38.07
N LYS A 351 -25.90 -15.01 37.11
CA LYS A 351 -27.29 -15.53 37.00
C LYS A 351 -27.42 -16.31 35.69
N LYS A 352 -28.11 -17.46 35.74
CA LYS A 352 -28.35 -18.35 34.60
C LYS A 352 -29.82 -18.75 34.56
N ALA A 353 -30.55 -18.22 33.59
CA ALA A 353 -31.96 -18.53 33.26
C ALA A 353 -32.34 -17.77 31.98
N THR A 354 -33.15 -18.25 31.03
CA THR A 354 -33.66 -19.60 30.69
C THR A 354 -34.07 -19.58 29.22
N THR A 355 -33.88 -20.66 28.45
CA THR A 355 -34.39 -20.79 27.08
C THR A 355 -35.77 -21.47 27.02
N PRO A 356 -36.67 -21.01 26.15
CA PRO A 356 -37.69 -21.85 25.51
C PRO A 356 -37.40 -22.04 24.00
N ASN A 357 -38.04 -23.07 23.41
CA ASN A 357 -37.79 -23.54 22.04
C ASN A 357 -38.65 -22.83 20.96
N PRO A 358 -38.32 -22.94 19.65
CA PRO A 358 -38.97 -22.18 18.57
C PRO A 358 -40.20 -22.88 17.93
N PRO A 359 -41.06 -22.13 17.22
CA PRO A 359 -42.16 -22.68 16.44
C PRO A 359 -41.78 -23.06 14.99
N ALA A 360 -42.09 -24.31 14.65
CA ALA A 360 -42.60 -24.82 13.37
C ALA A 360 -42.05 -24.33 11.99
N LYS A 361 -41.64 -25.31 11.19
CA LYS A 361 -41.54 -25.21 9.72
C LYS A 361 -42.90 -24.88 9.09
N ARG A 362 -42.91 -24.16 7.96
CA ARG A 362 -43.97 -24.31 6.93
C ARG A 362 -43.34 -24.39 5.55
N ALA A 363 -43.58 -25.49 4.85
CA ALA A 363 -43.25 -25.66 3.45
C ALA A 363 -44.49 -25.38 2.60
N SER A 364 -44.30 -24.86 1.40
CA SER A 364 -45.29 -24.86 0.31
C SER A 364 -44.58 -25.13 -1.00
N ALA A 365 -45.25 -25.84 -1.91
CA ALA A 365 -44.67 -26.31 -3.17
C ALA A 365 -45.75 -26.49 -4.25
N ARG A 366 -45.30 -26.66 -5.50
CA ARG A 366 -46.06 -27.03 -6.72
C ARG A 366 -46.98 -25.97 -7.35
N ARG A 367 -46.48 -25.37 -8.42
CA ARG A 367 -46.90 -25.58 -9.84
C ARG A 367 -45.84 -24.94 -10.76
N ALA A 368 -45.36 -25.46 -11.90
CA ALA A 368 -45.84 -26.44 -12.88
C ALA A 368 -47.07 -25.96 -13.70
N ALA A 369 -47.05 -25.83 -15.04
CA ALA A 369 -46.09 -26.34 -16.05
C ALA A 369 -46.31 -25.69 -17.44
N ALA A 370 -45.36 -25.93 -18.38
CA ALA A 370 -45.53 -25.88 -19.85
C ALA A 370 -45.77 -24.48 -20.51
N LYS A 371 -45.55 -24.24 -21.82
CA LYS A 371 -45.05 -25.06 -22.96
C LYS A 371 -44.41 -24.17 -24.06
N LYS A 372 -43.84 -24.82 -25.08
CA LYS A 372 -43.46 -24.38 -26.45
C LYS A 372 -44.44 -23.31 -27.05
N THR A 373 -44.11 -22.41 -27.99
CA THR A 373 -43.04 -22.29 -29.04
C THR A 373 -42.93 -20.77 -29.45
N SER A 374 -42.31 -20.21 -30.52
CA SER A 374 -41.53 -20.69 -31.70
C SER A 374 -40.71 -19.57 -32.39
N ALA A 375 -39.42 -19.83 -32.62
CA ALA A 375 -38.66 -19.69 -33.88
C ALA A 375 -38.99 -18.60 -34.95
N SER A 376 -38.11 -17.59 -35.00
CA SER A 376 -37.47 -17.02 -36.22
C SER A 376 -38.27 -16.22 -37.28
N ARG A 377 -37.50 -15.36 -38.00
CA ARG A 377 -37.88 -14.52 -39.18
C ARG A 377 -38.85 -13.36 -38.91
N ALA A 378 -38.75 -12.22 -39.61
CA ALA A 378 -37.67 -11.67 -40.45
C ALA A 378 -37.82 -10.14 -40.54
N ALA A 379 -36.84 -9.46 -41.17
CA ALA A 379 -36.79 -8.01 -41.29
C ALA A 379 -37.93 -7.40 -42.13
N ALA A 380 -38.50 -6.32 -41.62
CA ALA A 380 -39.01 -5.14 -42.32
C ALA A 380 -38.86 -3.95 -41.37
#